data_AF-A0A1I4I2K4-F1
#
_entry.id   AF-A0A1I4I2K4-F1
#
_cell.length_a   1.000
_cell.length_b   1.000
_cell.length_c   1.000
_cell.angle_alpha   90.00
_cell.angle_beta   90.00
_cell.angle_gamma   90.00
#
_symmetry.space_group_name_H-M   'P 1'
#
loop_
_entity.id
_entity.type
_entity.pdbx_description
1 polymer ?
#
loop_
_entity_poly.entity_id
_entity_poly.type
_entity_poly.pdbx_seq_one_letter_code
_entity_poly.pdbx_strand_id
1 'polypeptide(L)'
;MIDLDLVGAEVLWPDGLRPGEIALRGGVIGAPGAGVRQVDLRGYWVLPGIVDMHGDGFERHLAPRRGAMKDLGQGLVSVDAELAANGITTAMLAQFWSWEGGMRGPDFARRFLAALRDGPDMLTDCRVQLRFETHMVDDYSAFEETVAAHDVRYVVFNDHLPHAALDKGKRPPRLTGQALKGGRSPEAHLALMQGLHERGAEVGPAVEALAKRLAARGVLLGSHDDDTAELRQTWQGRGVGVSEFPETEIAARAAREGGGAIVLGAPNVVRGGSHSGNVSAAALVQAGLCDALASDYHYPALRQAVLRLVAEGGVTLEEGWALISARPAALLGLRDRGQLEEGRRADLVVMEPGTGRICATLTDGKVSFMAGEVAARFVA
;
A
#
# COMPACT_ATOMS: atom_id res chain seq x y z
N MET A 1 -11.86 -5.62 -23.06
CA MET A 1 -12.73 -6.00 -21.92
C MET A 1 -13.30 -7.36 -22.24
N ILE A 2 -13.31 -8.26 -21.26
CA ILE A 2 -13.80 -9.63 -21.47
C ILE A 2 -15.26 -9.70 -21.03
N ASP A 3 -16.09 -10.28 -21.90
CA ASP A 3 -17.50 -10.55 -21.61
C ASP A 3 -17.70 -12.07 -21.50
N LEU A 4 -17.82 -12.56 -20.27
CA LEU A 4 -18.01 -13.98 -19.95
C LEU A 4 -18.67 -14.17 -18.58
N ASP A 5 -19.12 -15.38 -18.30
CA ASP A 5 -19.66 -15.79 -17.01
C ASP A 5 -18.70 -16.78 -16.34
N LEU A 6 -18.23 -16.45 -15.13
CA LEU A 6 -17.47 -17.34 -14.26
C LEU A 6 -18.45 -18.18 -13.45
N VAL A 7 -18.43 -19.49 -13.63
CA VAL A 7 -19.41 -20.42 -13.03
C VAL A 7 -18.72 -21.49 -12.19
N GLY A 8 -19.45 -22.06 -11.21
CA GLY A 8 -19.00 -23.24 -10.46
C GLY A 8 -17.94 -23.00 -9.38
N ALA A 9 -17.47 -21.76 -9.18
CA ALA A 9 -16.58 -21.40 -8.08
C ALA A 9 -17.33 -21.15 -6.76
N GLU A 10 -16.58 -21.10 -5.66
CA GLU A 10 -17.04 -20.38 -4.46
C GLU A 10 -16.63 -18.91 -4.58
N VAL A 11 -17.57 -18.00 -4.38
CA VAL A 11 -17.37 -16.56 -4.52
C VAL A 11 -17.42 -15.93 -3.14
N LEU A 12 -16.47 -15.05 -2.84
CA LEU A 12 -16.49 -14.28 -1.60
C LEU A 12 -17.35 -13.03 -1.78
N TRP A 13 -18.58 -13.14 -1.28
CA TRP A 13 -19.53 -12.03 -1.19
C TRP A 13 -19.30 -11.25 0.11
N PRO A 14 -19.92 -10.06 0.29
CA PRO A 14 -19.78 -9.28 1.52
C PRO A 14 -20.18 -10.04 2.79
N ASP A 15 -21.08 -11.02 2.67
CA ASP A 15 -21.63 -11.84 3.77
C ASP A 15 -20.96 -13.20 3.93
N GLY A 16 -20.00 -13.56 3.06
CA GLY A 16 -19.21 -14.78 3.20
C GLY A 16 -18.96 -15.53 1.88
N LEU A 17 -18.18 -16.60 2.00
CA LEU A 17 -17.82 -17.48 0.90
C LEU A 17 -18.93 -18.51 0.64
N ARG A 18 -19.44 -18.57 -0.60
CA ARG A 18 -20.46 -19.55 -1.00
C ARG A 18 -20.45 -19.79 -2.52
N PRO A 19 -21.02 -20.90 -3.01
CA PRO A 19 -21.19 -21.12 -4.45
C PRO A 19 -21.89 -19.93 -5.13
N GLY A 20 -21.35 -19.48 -6.25
CA GLY A 20 -21.88 -18.32 -6.96
C GLY A 20 -21.34 -18.21 -8.38
N GLU A 21 -21.89 -17.24 -9.11
CA GLU A 21 -21.50 -16.91 -10.47
C GLU A 21 -21.13 -15.43 -10.55
N ILE A 22 -20.11 -15.10 -11.35
CA ILE A 22 -19.69 -13.72 -11.60
C ILE A 22 -19.76 -13.47 -13.10
N ALA A 23 -20.64 -12.58 -13.52
CA ALA A 23 -20.73 -12.14 -14.90
C ALA A 23 -19.84 -10.91 -15.12
N LEU A 24 -18.92 -10.99 -16.07
CA LEU A 24 -18.05 -9.89 -16.47
C LEU A 24 -18.64 -9.22 -17.70
N ARG A 25 -18.86 -7.90 -17.64
CA ARG A 25 -19.48 -7.12 -18.72
C ARG A 25 -18.80 -5.77 -18.85
N GLY A 26 -18.06 -5.54 -19.94
CA GLY A 26 -17.53 -4.21 -20.23
C GLY A 26 -16.68 -3.59 -19.11
N GLY A 27 -16.05 -4.40 -18.25
CA GLY A 27 -15.23 -3.93 -17.12
C GLY A 27 -15.91 -3.86 -15.77
N VAL A 28 -17.19 -4.18 -15.70
CA VAL A 28 -17.93 -4.27 -14.45
C VAL A 28 -18.45 -5.69 -14.22
N ILE A 29 -18.81 -5.96 -12.97
CA ILE A 29 -19.62 -7.12 -12.60
C ILE A 29 -21.05 -6.81 -13.03
N GLY A 30 -21.62 -7.67 -13.87
CA GLY A 30 -22.96 -7.51 -14.41
C GLY A 30 -23.89 -8.66 -14.06
N ALA A 31 -24.96 -8.79 -14.84
CA ALA A 31 -25.89 -9.91 -14.75
C ALA A 31 -25.48 -11.07 -15.71
N PRO A 32 -25.71 -12.34 -15.32
CA PRO A 32 -25.55 -13.49 -16.21
C PRO A 32 -26.39 -13.35 -17.49
N GLY A 33 -25.87 -13.86 -18.60
CA GLY A 33 -26.49 -13.68 -19.92
C GLY A 33 -26.67 -14.98 -20.68
N ALA A 34 -27.85 -15.17 -21.29
CA ALA A 34 -28.07 -16.33 -22.17
C ALA A 34 -27.14 -16.30 -23.38
N GLY A 35 -26.45 -17.41 -23.64
CA GLY A 35 -25.51 -17.53 -24.77
C GLY A 35 -24.16 -16.81 -24.57
N VAL A 36 -23.89 -16.27 -23.38
CA VAL A 36 -22.57 -15.75 -23.03
C VAL A 36 -21.62 -16.91 -22.73
N ARG A 37 -20.35 -16.77 -23.11
CA ARG A 37 -19.32 -17.78 -22.85
C ARG A 37 -19.20 -18.02 -21.34
N GLN A 38 -19.23 -19.28 -20.94
CA GLN A 38 -19.04 -19.68 -19.55
C GLN A 38 -17.64 -20.23 -19.35
N VAL A 39 -17.00 -19.86 -18.24
CA VAL A 39 -15.73 -20.43 -17.78
C VAL A 39 -15.97 -21.11 -16.45
N ASP A 40 -15.77 -22.42 -16.43
CA ASP A 40 -15.96 -23.24 -15.24
C ASP A 40 -14.76 -23.12 -14.29
N LEU A 41 -14.98 -22.58 -13.10
CA LEU A 41 -13.99 -22.41 -12.04
C LEU A 41 -14.25 -23.33 -10.84
N ARG A 42 -14.90 -24.49 -11.03
CA ARG A 42 -15.00 -25.52 -10.00
C ARG A 42 -13.64 -25.85 -9.40
N GLY A 43 -13.60 -25.86 -8.06
CA GLY A 43 -12.41 -26.08 -7.25
C GLY A 43 -11.61 -24.81 -6.90
N TYR A 44 -12.04 -23.64 -7.36
CA TYR A 44 -11.39 -22.35 -7.08
C TYR A 44 -12.28 -21.42 -6.26
N TRP A 45 -11.63 -20.47 -5.59
CA TRP A 45 -12.29 -19.29 -5.03
C TRP A 45 -12.18 -18.11 -5.98
N VAL A 46 -13.26 -17.32 -6.07
CA VAL A 46 -13.28 -16.00 -6.70
C VAL A 46 -13.43 -14.95 -5.61
N LEU A 47 -12.44 -14.09 -5.49
CA LEU A 47 -12.31 -13.11 -4.40
C LEU A 47 -12.25 -11.69 -4.98
N PRO A 48 -12.70 -10.66 -4.25
CA PRO A 48 -12.45 -9.26 -4.63
C PRO A 48 -10.96 -9.01 -4.88
N GLY A 49 -10.65 -8.20 -5.90
CA GLY A 49 -9.30 -7.75 -6.20
C GLY A 49 -8.59 -7.16 -4.98
N ILE A 50 -7.32 -7.48 -4.78
CA ILE A 50 -6.56 -6.91 -3.66
C ILE A 50 -6.30 -5.43 -3.95
N VAL A 51 -6.52 -4.61 -2.93
CA VAL A 51 -6.26 -3.16 -2.90
C VAL A 51 -5.16 -2.92 -1.86
N ASP A 52 -3.96 -2.70 -2.34
CA ASP A 52 -2.78 -2.46 -1.51
C ASP A 52 -2.59 -0.95 -1.30
N MET A 53 -2.79 -0.47 -0.07
CA MET A 53 -2.72 0.97 0.22
C MET A 53 -1.31 1.49 0.56
N HIS A 54 -0.34 0.60 0.70
CA HIS A 54 1.07 0.94 0.87
C HIS A 54 1.97 -0.23 0.43
N GLY A 55 2.78 -0.01 -0.60
CA GLY A 55 3.88 -0.90 -0.96
C GLY A 55 5.11 -0.14 -1.46
N ASP A 56 6.26 -0.34 -0.83
CA ASP A 56 7.56 0.19 -1.28
C ASP A 56 8.38 -0.84 -2.07
N GLY A 57 7.85 -2.07 -2.19
CA GLY A 57 8.48 -3.17 -2.91
C GLY A 57 8.86 -2.86 -4.36
N PHE A 58 8.20 -1.89 -5.01
CA PHE A 58 8.46 -1.49 -6.39
C PHE A 58 9.87 -0.95 -6.60
N GLU A 59 10.51 -0.42 -5.55
CA GLU A 59 11.89 0.10 -5.59
C GLU A 59 12.87 -0.94 -6.14
N ARG A 60 12.65 -2.24 -5.87
CA ARG A 60 13.51 -3.34 -6.32
C ARG A 60 13.58 -3.48 -7.84
N HIS A 61 12.50 -3.08 -8.53
CA HIS A 61 12.39 -3.13 -9.99
C HIS A 61 12.89 -1.86 -10.64
N LEU A 62 12.74 -0.72 -9.98
CA LEU A 62 13.22 0.57 -10.51
C LEU A 62 14.74 0.72 -10.40
N ALA A 63 15.35 0.07 -9.40
CA ALA A 63 16.79 0.10 -9.20
C ALA A 63 17.35 -1.23 -8.69
N PRO A 64 17.30 -2.30 -9.51
CA PRO A 64 17.83 -3.61 -9.14
C PRO A 64 19.33 -3.56 -8.79
N ARG A 65 20.07 -2.58 -9.33
CA ARG A 65 21.47 -2.26 -8.97
C ARG A 65 21.72 -0.75 -9.04
N ARG A 66 22.66 -0.25 -8.22
CA ARG A 66 23.08 1.17 -8.24
C ARG A 66 23.50 1.60 -9.65
N GLY A 67 22.86 2.65 -10.17
CA GLY A 67 23.17 3.25 -11.48
C GLY A 67 22.69 2.44 -12.69
N ALA A 68 21.96 1.34 -12.50
CA ALA A 68 21.70 0.38 -13.56
C ALA A 68 20.50 0.71 -14.46
N MET A 69 19.55 1.54 -14.04
CA MET A 69 18.34 1.83 -14.83
C MET A 69 18.22 3.32 -15.14
N LYS A 70 18.38 3.63 -16.44
CA LYS A 70 18.06 4.94 -17.01
C LYS A 70 16.57 5.07 -17.34
N ASP A 71 15.91 3.95 -17.60
CA ASP A 71 14.50 3.87 -18.00
C ASP A 71 13.65 3.30 -16.85
N LEU A 72 12.88 4.17 -16.20
CA LEU A 72 11.94 3.79 -15.15
C LEU A 72 10.73 3.02 -15.70
N GLY A 73 10.39 3.20 -16.98
CA GLY A 73 9.23 2.57 -17.61
C GLY A 73 9.34 1.04 -17.64
N GLN A 74 10.51 0.49 -17.99
CA GLN A 74 10.73 -0.97 -17.93
C GLN A 74 10.61 -1.53 -16.51
N GLY A 75 11.04 -0.76 -15.51
CA GLY A 75 10.86 -1.10 -14.11
C GLY A 75 9.38 -1.18 -13.75
N LEU A 76 8.57 -0.20 -14.19
CA LEU A 76 7.13 -0.18 -13.99
C LEU A 76 6.40 -1.36 -14.65
N VAL A 77 6.82 -1.82 -15.84
CA VAL A 77 6.27 -3.05 -16.45
C VAL A 77 6.51 -4.28 -15.55
N SER A 78 7.69 -4.36 -14.93
CA SER A 78 8.02 -5.46 -14.01
C SER A 78 7.21 -5.38 -12.72
N VAL A 79 6.96 -4.16 -12.24
CA VAL A 79 6.08 -3.90 -11.09
C VAL A 79 4.65 -4.37 -11.40
N ASP A 80 4.09 -3.97 -12.55
CA ASP A 80 2.74 -4.37 -12.99
C ASP A 80 2.57 -5.89 -12.98
N ALA A 81 3.53 -6.60 -13.59
CA ALA A 81 3.51 -8.05 -13.65
C ALA A 81 3.59 -8.71 -12.27
N GLU A 82 4.44 -8.20 -11.36
CA GLU A 82 4.54 -8.77 -10.00
C GLU A 82 3.28 -8.49 -9.18
N LEU A 83 2.70 -7.29 -9.28
CA LEU A 83 1.45 -6.93 -8.60
C LEU A 83 0.32 -7.85 -9.05
N ALA A 84 0.13 -7.99 -10.37
CA ALA A 84 -0.87 -8.85 -10.97
C ALA A 84 -0.69 -10.32 -10.55
N ALA A 85 0.54 -10.85 -10.58
CA ALA A 85 0.82 -12.22 -10.13
C ALA A 85 0.50 -12.48 -8.65
N ASN A 86 0.39 -11.41 -7.84
CA ASN A 86 0.06 -11.48 -6.42
C ASN A 86 -1.40 -11.14 -6.11
N GLY A 87 -2.27 -10.97 -7.11
CA GLY A 87 -3.69 -10.66 -6.92
C GLY A 87 -4.01 -9.19 -6.73
N ILE A 88 -3.01 -8.30 -6.86
CA ILE A 88 -3.16 -6.87 -6.61
C ILE A 88 -3.69 -6.18 -7.87
N THR A 89 -4.93 -5.69 -7.75
CA THR A 89 -5.66 -4.99 -8.82
C THR A 89 -5.58 -3.48 -8.69
N THR A 90 -5.30 -2.99 -7.47
CA THR A 90 -5.04 -1.58 -7.18
C THR A 90 -3.87 -1.48 -6.20
N ALA A 91 -2.87 -0.66 -6.51
CA ALA A 91 -1.67 -0.50 -5.68
C ALA A 91 -1.33 0.96 -5.45
N MET A 92 -1.06 1.33 -4.21
CA MET A 92 -0.43 2.60 -3.83
C MET A 92 1.07 2.39 -3.71
N LEU A 93 1.82 2.87 -4.70
CA LEU A 93 3.28 2.83 -4.72
C LEU A 93 3.82 3.91 -3.76
N ALA A 94 4.43 3.47 -2.66
CA ALA A 94 4.87 4.33 -1.57
C ALA A 94 6.24 4.95 -1.84
N GLN A 95 6.27 6.12 -2.48
CA GLN A 95 7.49 6.82 -2.86
C GLN A 95 7.88 7.87 -1.82
N PHE A 96 9.12 7.81 -1.36
CA PHE A 96 9.70 8.82 -0.47
C PHE A 96 9.95 10.18 -1.13
N TRP A 97 9.83 11.23 -0.33
CA TRP A 97 10.39 12.56 -0.51
C TRP A 97 11.21 12.89 0.73
N SER A 98 12.50 12.55 0.69
CA SER A 98 13.35 12.43 1.88
C SER A 98 14.75 12.98 1.70
N TRP A 99 15.28 13.52 2.79
CA TRP A 99 16.65 14.01 2.94
C TRP A 99 17.68 12.87 2.85
N GLU A 100 17.26 11.60 2.91
CA GLU A 100 18.11 10.43 2.66
C GLU A 100 18.68 10.42 1.22
N GLY A 101 17.99 11.08 0.28
CA GLY A 101 18.42 11.24 -1.11
C GLY A 101 18.44 9.93 -1.89
N GLY A 102 19.13 9.93 -3.05
CA GLY A 102 19.09 8.80 -3.97
C GLY A 102 17.66 8.54 -4.45
N MET A 103 17.21 7.29 -4.40
CA MET A 103 15.83 6.92 -4.78
C MET A 103 14.76 7.48 -3.86
N ARG A 104 15.14 7.91 -2.65
CA ARG A 104 14.20 8.47 -1.69
C ARG A 104 14.12 9.99 -1.78
N GLY A 105 14.96 10.61 -2.62
CA GLY A 105 15.05 12.06 -2.74
C GLY A 105 13.97 12.69 -3.63
N PRO A 106 13.77 14.02 -3.51
CA PRO A 106 12.81 14.80 -4.32
C PRO A 106 12.97 14.60 -5.83
N ASP A 107 14.22 14.61 -6.33
CA ASP A 107 14.50 14.47 -7.76
C ASP A 107 14.08 13.10 -8.30
N PHE A 108 14.27 12.04 -7.52
CA PHE A 108 13.81 10.71 -7.91
C PHE A 108 12.29 10.63 -7.86
N ALA A 109 11.66 11.15 -6.81
CA ALA A 109 10.21 11.17 -6.68
C ALA A 109 9.54 11.85 -7.90
N ARG A 110 10.05 13.00 -8.34
CA ARG A 110 9.57 13.69 -9.56
C ARG A 110 9.74 12.86 -10.83
N ARG A 111 10.91 12.24 -11.00
CA ARG A 111 11.17 11.35 -12.15
C ARG A 111 10.27 10.12 -12.15
N PHE A 112 10.05 9.52 -10.99
CA PHE A 112 9.14 8.39 -10.80
C PHE A 112 7.69 8.78 -11.13
N LEU A 113 7.21 9.90 -10.59
CA LEU A 113 5.87 10.41 -10.86
C LEU A 113 5.64 10.74 -12.33
N ALA A 114 6.65 11.31 -13.01
CA ALA A 114 6.61 11.53 -14.45
C ALA A 114 6.60 10.20 -15.22
N ALA A 115 7.44 9.24 -14.83
CA ALA A 115 7.48 7.92 -15.46
C ALA A 115 6.19 7.12 -15.24
N LEU A 116 5.51 7.26 -14.11
CA LEU A 116 4.22 6.60 -13.89
C LEU A 116 3.11 7.22 -14.74
N ARG A 117 3.11 8.56 -14.89
CA ARG A 117 2.12 9.28 -15.71
C ARG A 117 2.33 9.05 -17.20
N ASP A 118 3.57 9.12 -17.66
CA ASP A 118 3.92 9.14 -19.09
C ASP A 118 4.45 7.78 -19.59
N GLY A 119 4.53 6.78 -18.69
CA GLY A 119 5.13 5.48 -18.95
C GLY A 119 4.16 4.46 -19.56
N PRO A 120 4.42 3.15 -19.33
CA PRO A 120 3.64 2.09 -19.96
C PRO A 120 2.18 2.08 -19.50
N ASP A 121 1.29 1.60 -20.35
CA ASP A 121 -0.08 1.29 -19.98
C ASP A 121 -0.09 0.08 -19.03
N MET A 122 -0.20 0.34 -17.72
CA MET A 122 -0.25 -0.68 -16.68
C MET A 122 -1.65 -1.29 -16.59
N LEU A 123 -1.74 -2.60 -16.41
CA LEU A 123 -3.02 -3.26 -16.21
C LEU A 123 -3.51 -3.12 -14.77
N THR A 124 -2.62 -3.22 -13.78
CA THR A 124 -2.92 -2.90 -12.38
C THR A 124 -3.13 -1.40 -12.23
N ASP A 125 -4.16 -1.01 -11.48
CA ASP A 125 -4.44 0.39 -11.19
C ASP A 125 -3.43 0.93 -10.15
N CYS A 126 -2.30 1.44 -10.66
CA CYS A 126 -1.20 1.95 -9.86
C CYS A 126 -1.35 3.44 -9.59
N ARG A 127 -1.37 3.79 -8.31
CA ARG A 127 -1.44 5.14 -7.76
C ARG A 127 -0.23 5.39 -6.87
N VAL A 128 -0.03 6.62 -6.43
CA VAL A 128 1.13 6.98 -5.59
C VAL A 128 0.69 7.44 -4.21
N GLN A 129 1.41 6.93 -3.22
CA GLN A 129 1.50 7.53 -1.90
C GLN A 129 2.85 8.27 -1.84
N LEU A 130 2.84 9.54 -1.45
CA LEU A 130 4.09 10.27 -1.16
C LEU A 130 4.38 10.27 0.33
N ARG A 131 5.58 9.83 0.69
CA ARG A 131 6.08 9.75 2.06
C ARG A 131 7.05 10.90 2.34
N PHE A 132 6.61 11.90 3.11
CA PHE A 132 7.31 13.17 3.26
C PHE A 132 8.04 13.28 4.60
N GLU A 133 9.34 13.56 4.58
CA GLU A 133 10.12 13.87 5.78
C GLU A 133 9.77 15.26 6.32
N THR A 134 9.17 15.31 7.50
CA THR A 134 8.68 16.55 8.11
C THR A 134 9.77 17.60 8.33
N HIS A 135 11.01 17.19 8.55
CA HIS A 135 12.14 18.09 8.78
C HIS A 135 12.65 18.81 7.51
N MET A 136 12.17 18.48 6.31
CA MET A 136 12.55 19.17 5.08
C MET A 136 11.75 20.47 4.86
N VAL A 137 11.78 21.39 5.82
CA VAL A 137 10.94 22.61 5.85
C VAL A 137 11.05 23.44 4.57
N ASP A 138 12.24 23.53 3.98
CA ASP A 138 12.46 24.31 2.76
C ASP A 138 11.82 23.67 1.50
N ASP A 139 11.51 22.38 1.54
CA ASP A 139 10.89 21.65 0.43
C ASP A 139 9.35 21.70 0.44
N TYR A 140 8.71 22.29 1.45
CA TYR A 140 7.26 22.20 1.62
C TYR A 140 6.48 22.76 0.41
N SER A 141 6.90 23.89 -0.15
CA SER A 141 6.27 24.47 -1.36
C SER A 141 6.45 23.54 -2.56
N ALA A 142 7.68 23.10 -2.79
CA ALA A 142 8.02 22.21 -3.89
C ALA A 142 7.31 20.85 -3.81
N PHE A 143 7.13 20.33 -2.59
CA PHE A 143 6.39 19.12 -2.31
C PHE A 143 4.90 19.31 -2.62
N GLU A 144 4.28 20.37 -2.11
CA GLU A 144 2.87 20.69 -2.36
C GLU A 144 2.57 20.91 -3.85
N GLU A 145 3.43 21.62 -4.56
CA GLU A 145 3.36 21.79 -6.00
C GLU A 145 3.43 20.45 -6.74
N THR A 146 4.31 19.54 -6.28
CA THR A 146 4.44 18.20 -6.89
C THR A 146 3.20 17.34 -6.62
N VAL A 147 2.68 17.35 -5.39
CA VAL A 147 1.40 16.69 -5.04
C VAL A 147 0.28 17.19 -5.97
N ALA A 148 0.23 18.50 -6.20
CA ALA A 148 -0.76 19.10 -7.07
C ALA A 148 -0.61 18.72 -8.54
N ALA A 149 0.62 18.76 -9.06
CA ALA A 149 0.92 18.51 -10.48
C ALA A 149 0.68 17.05 -10.90
N HIS A 150 0.69 16.12 -9.95
CA HIS A 150 0.53 14.69 -10.21
C HIS A 150 -0.73 14.08 -9.59
N ASP A 151 -1.67 14.91 -9.11
CA ASP A 151 -2.91 14.49 -8.42
C ASP A 151 -2.66 13.41 -7.35
N VAL A 152 -1.63 13.60 -6.51
CA VAL A 152 -1.32 12.63 -5.45
C VAL A 152 -2.41 12.72 -4.37
N ARG A 153 -3.09 11.59 -4.12
CA ARG A 153 -4.27 11.52 -3.23
C ARG A 153 -3.98 10.98 -1.84
N TYR A 154 -2.75 10.50 -1.60
CA TYR A 154 -2.35 10.00 -0.29
C TYR A 154 -0.95 10.48 0.07
N VAL A 155 -0.82 11.16 1.21
CA VAL A 155 0.45 11.63 1.76
C VAL A 155 0.62 11.09 3.18
N VAL A 156 1.81 10.58 3.47
CA VAL A 156 2.17 10.11 4.81
C VAL A 156 3.38 10.88 5.31
N PHE A 157 3.27 11.44 6.51
CA PHE A 157 4.35 12.16 7.17
C PHE A 157 5.27 11.21 7.92
N ASN A 158 6.57 11.38 7.74
CA ASN A 158 7.62 10.61 8.39
C ASN A 158 8.56 11.53 9.17
N ASP A 159 9.29 10.91 10.10
CA ASP A 159 10.49 11.49 10.69
C ASP A 159 11.53 10.41 10.95
N HIS A 160 12.46 10.24 10.00
CA HIS A 160 13.52 9.24 10.13
C HIS A 160 14.82 9.80 10.74
N LEU A 161 14.81 11.03 11.27
CA LEU A 161 16.00 11.57 11.90
C LEU A 161 16.31 10.82 13.22
N PRO A 162 17.56 10.43 13.46
CA PRO A 162 17.94 9.72 14.68
C PRO A 162 18.15 10.71 15.84
N HIS A 163 17.09 11.44 16.22
CA HIS A 163 17.11 12.54 17.20
C HIS A 163 17.86 12.19 18.48
N ALA A 164 17.54 11.06 19.11
CA ALA A 164 18.19 10.62 20.33
C ALA A 164 19.72 10.40 20.20
N ALA A 165 20.22 10.09 19.00
CA ALA A 165 21.67 9.99 18.74
C ALA A 165 22.28 11.38 18.49
N LEU A 166 21.58 12.24 17.75
CA LEU A 166 22.00 13.61 17.44
C LEU A 166 22.07 14.48 18.69
N ASP A 167 21.06 14.42 19.57
CA ASP A 167 21.04 15.10 20.88
C ASP A 167 22.26 14.72 21.74
N LYS A 168 22.71 13.47 21.64
CA LYS A 168 23.87 12.94 22.38
C LYS A 168 25.20 13.22 21.70
N GLY A 169 25.20 13.95 20.57
CA GLY A 169 26.38 14.18 19.74
C GLY A 169 27.01 12.89 19.19
N LYS A 170 26.26 11.79 19.15
CA LYS A 170 26.77 10.49 18.72
C LYS A 170 26.64 10.36 17.21
N ARG A 171 27.62 9.69 16.61
CA ARG A 171 27.55 9.29 15.20
C ARG A 171 26.36 8.33 15.02
N PRO A 172 25.36 8.65 14.18
CA PRO A 172 24.21 7.79 13.99
C PRO A 172 24.55 6.40 13.45
N PRO A 173 23.79 5.36 13.82
CA PRO A 173 23.98 4.03 13.26
C PRO A 173 23.74 4.06 11.74
N ARG A 174 24.47 3.23 10.98
CA ARG A 174 24.33 3.08 9.52
C ARG A 174 24.60 4.35 8.68
N LEU A 175 25.07 5.45 9.28
CA LEU A 175 25.40 6.73 8.62
C LEU A 175 26.13 6.55 7.29
N THR A 176 27.22 5.78 7.29
CA THR A 176 28.06 5.61 6.10
C THR A 176 27.29 4.97 4.94
N GLY A 177 26.46 3.97 5.23
CA GLY A 177 25.65 3.31 4.21
C GLY A 177 24.58 4.23 3.61
N GLN A 178 23.87 4.99 4.47
CA GLN A 178 22.88 5.98 4.04
C GLN A 178 23.51 7.10 3.22
N ALA A 179 24.64 7.66 3.68
CA ALA A 179 25.38 8.70 2.97
C ALA A 179 25.77 8.24 1.55
N LEU A 180 26.33 7.03 1.42
CA LEU A 180 26.74 6.49 0.13
C LEU A 180 25.56 6.21 -0.80
N LYS A 181 24.39 5.80 -0.27
CA LYS A 181 23.16 5.64 -1.07
C LYS A 181 22.62 6.99 -1.55
N GLY A 182 22.69 8.00 -0.69
CA GLY A 182 22.31 9.38 -0.96
C GLY A 182 23.34 10.21 -1.75
N GLY A 183 24.42 9.59 -2.24
CA GLY A 183 25.44 10.25 -3.06
C GLY A 183 26.32 11.27 -2.32
N ARG A 184 26.43 11.17 -0.99
CA ARG A 184 27.15 12.11 -0.12
C ARG A 184 28.30 11.45 0.63
N SER A 185 29.26 12.25 1.09
CA SER A 185 30.22 11.79 2.09
C SER A 185 29.51 11.59 3.44
N PRO A 186 30.00 10.68 4.31
CA PRO A 186 29.45 10.52 5.66
C PRO A 186 29.42 11.82 6.46
N GLU A 187 30.42 12.68 6.29
CA GLU A 187 30.56 13.97 6.98
C GLU A 187 29.50 14.96 6.49
N ALA A 188 29.31 15.08 5.18
CA ALA A 188 28.27 15.95 4.60
C ALA A 188 26.86 15.47 4.96
N HIS A 189 26.66 14.15 5.02
CA HIS A 189 25.37 13.57 5.41
C HIS A 189 25.07 13.79 6.89
N LEU A 190 26.07 13.67 7.78
CA LEU A 190 25.92 13.99 9.19
C LEU A 190 25.61 15.47 9.41
N ALA A 191 26.33 16.37 8.75
CA ALA A 191 26.09 17.80 8.82
C ALA A 191 24.67 18.17 8.35
N LEU A 192 24.16 17.51 7.30
CA LEU A 192 22.77 17.69 6.88
C LEU A 192 21.79 17.28 8.00
N MET A 193 21.93 16.08 8.57
CA MET A 193 21.03 15.61 9.61
C MET A 193 21.05 16.52 10.85
N GLN A 194 22.23 17.03 11.22
CA GLN A 194 22.37 17.99 12.31
C GLN A 194 21.60 19.29 12.01
N GLY A 195 21.81 19.88 10.82
CA GLY A 195 21.11 21.10 10.43
C GLY A 195 19.59 20.93 10.34
N LEU A 196 19.10 19.76 9.89
CA LEU A 196 17.67 19.45 9.90
C LEU A 196 17.12 19.31 11.32
N HIS A 197 17.83 18.60 12.19
CA HIS A 197 17.44 18.40 13.59
C HIS A 197 17.41 19.70 14.40
N GLU A 198 18.38 20.59 14.20
CA GLU A 198 18.46 21.91 14.86
C GLU A 198 17.24 22.79 14.54
N ARG A 199 16.56 22.54 13.42
CA ARG A 199 15.36 23.26 12.98
C ARG A 199 14.05 22.64 13.46
N GLY A 200 14.09 21.67 14.39
CA GLY A 200 12.89 20.97 14.88
C GLY A 200 11.76 21.88 15.37
N ALA A 201 12.07 23.07 15.90
CA ALA A 201 11.07 24.05 16.32
C ALA A 201 10.21 24.61 15.17
N GLU A 202 10.71 24.61 13.94
CA GLU A 202 9.98 25.07 12.75
C GLU A 202 8.96 24.03 12.26
N VAL A 203 9.20 22.74 12.54
CA VAL A 203 8.48 21.62 11.94
C VAL A 203 7.01 21.59 12.32
N GLY A 204 6.68 21.75 13.60
CA GLY A 204 5.30 21.65 14.09
C GLY A 204 4.32 22.58 13.34
N PRO A 205 4.55 23.91 13.37
CA PRO A 205 3.73 24.87 12.62
C PRO A 205 3.74 24.65 11.11
N ALA A 206 4.88 24.25 10.53
CA ALA A 206 5.00 23.99 9.10
C ALA A 206 4.13 22.80 8.66
N VAL A 207 4.21 21.68 9.39
CA VAL A 207 3.41 20.46 9.15
C VAL A 207 1.92 20.77 9.27
N GLU A 208 1.50 21.49 10.30
CA GLU A 208 0.09 21.87 10.48
C GLU A 208 -0.42 22.70 9.29
N ALA A 209 0.35 23.69 8.85
CA ALA A 209 -0.02 24.51 7.70
C ALA A 209 -0.09 23.70 6.40
N LEU A 210 0.86 22.79 6.17
CA LEU A 210 0.87 21.93 4.98
C LEU A 210 -0.29 20.92 5.01
N ALA A 211 -0.50 20.22 6.13
CA ALA A 211 -1.58 19.26 6.31
C ALA A 211 -2.94 19.91 6.01
N LYS A 212 -3.19 21.12 6.51
CA LYS A 212 -4.41 21.87 6.21
C LYS A 212 -4.61 22.12 4.71
N ARG A 213 -3.55 22.52 4.00
CA ARG A 213 -3.62 22.79 2.55
C ARG A 213 -3.81 21.51 1.73
N LEU A 214 -3.12 20.43 2.09
CA LEU A 214 -3.31 19.11 1.47
C LEU A 214 -4.72 18.56 1.71
N ALA A 215 -5.22 18.64 2.94
CA ALA A 215 -6.57 18.20 3.29
C ALA A 215 -7.66 19.00 2.54
N ALA A 216 -7.46 20.31 2.34
CA ALA A 216 -8.36 21.14 1.53
C ALA A 216 -8.45 20.70 0.06
N ARG A 217 -7.47 19.93 -0.43
CA ARG A 217 -7.46 19.32 -1.76
C ARG A 217 -8.03 17.90 -1.78
N GLY A 218 -8.51 17.39 -0.63
CA GLY A 218 -9.01 16.02 -0.50
C GLY A 218 -7.91 14.96 -0.54
N VAL A 219 -6.68 15.32 -0.15
CA VAL A 219 -5.57 14.37 0.05
C VAL A 219 -5.79 13.64 1.38
N LEU A 220 -5.78 12.31 1.35
CA LEU A 220 -5.75 11.49 2.56
C LEU A 220 -4.40 11.70 3.26
N LEU A 221 -4.40 11.87 4.57
CA LEU A 221 -3.20 12.14 5.34
C LEU A 221 -2.96 11.06 6.38
N GLY A 222 -1.74 10.51 6.39
CA GLY A 222 -1.26 9.58 7.40
C GLY A 222 0.01 10.06 8.11
N SER A 223 0.33 9.43 9.23
CA SER A 223 1.66 9.46 9.84
C SER A 223 2.20 8.04 9.95
N HIS A 224 3.52 7.92 9.97
CA HIS A 224 4.22 6.64 10.01
C HIS A 224 4.90 6.44 11.36
N ASP A 225 4.95 5.19 11.85
CA ASP A 225 5.65 4.76 13.07
C ASP A 225 5.22 5.52 14.34
N ASP A 226 3.91 5.77 14.53
CA ASP A 226 3.42 6.38 15.77
C ASP A 226 3.77 5.47 16.98
N ASP A 227 4.46 6.02 17.98
CA ASP A 227 4.96 5.26 19.13
C ASP A 227 4.21 5.55 20.45
N THR A 228 3.55 6.70 20.54
CA THR A 228 2.89 7.21 21.76
C THR A 228 1.48 7.71 21.48
N ALA A 229 0.62 7.71 22.51
CA ALA A 229 -0.73 8.26 22.40
C ALA A 229 -0.71 9.77 22.14
N GLU A 230 0.23 10.48 22.75
CA GLU A 230 0.40 11.93 22.63
C GLU A 230 0.80 12.34 21.21
N LEU A 231 1.72 11.59 20.58
CA LEU A 231 2.09 11.81 19.18
C LEU A 231 0.89 11.55 18.26
N ARG A 232 0.16 10.45 18.48
CA ARG A 232 -1.04 10.11 17.71
C ARG A 232 -2.13 11.18 17.82
N GLN A 233 -2.39 11.70 19.02
CA GLN A 233 -3.34 12.79 19.26
C GLN A 233 -2.88 14.09 18.58
N THR A 234 -1.58 14.37 18.60
CA THR A 234 -1.01 15.52 17.89
C THR A 234 -1.27 15.44 16.39
N TRP A 235 -1.08 14.26 15.78
CA TRP A 235 -1.38 14.03 14.38
C TRP A 235 -2.87 14.17 14.07
N GLN A 236 -3.75 13.60 14.89
CA GLN A 236 -5.21 13.76 14.75
C GLN A 236 -5.62 15.23 14.82
N GLY A 237 -5.04 16.00 15.76
CA GLY A 237 -5.28 17.43 15.88
C GLY A 237 -4.91 18.23 14.63
N ARG A 238 -3.99 17.72 13.81
CA ARG A 238 -3.58 18.29 12.52
C ARG A 238 -4.43 17.80 11.33
N GLY A 239 -5.47 17.00 11.58
CA GLY A 239 -6.30 16.39 10.54
C GLY A 239 -5.64 15.20 9.83
N VAL A 240 -4.56 14.65 10.40
CA VAL A 240 -3.93 13.43 9.90
C VAL A 240 -4.70 12.25 10.49
N GLY A 241 -5.43 11.51 9.65
CA GLY A 241 -6.41 10.52 10.08
C GLY A 241 -5.91 9.08 10.07
N VAL A 242 -4.85 8.78 9.32
CA VAL A 242 -4.29 7.43 9.21
C VAL A 242 -3.05 7.30 10.08
N SER A 243 -2.96 6.20 10.84
CA SER A 243 -1.77 5.74 11.55
C SER A 243 -1.22 4.53 10.81
N GLU A 244 -0.13 4.73 10.07
CA GLU A 244 0.57 3.66 9.37
C GLU A 244 1.66 3.07 10.27
N PHE A 245 1.62 1.74 10.42
CA PHE A 245 2.58 0.94 11.17
C PHE A 245 2.88 1.47 12.58
N PRO A 246 1.86 1.73 13.43
CA PRO A 246 2.11 2.16 14.81
C PRO A 246 3.05 1.17 15.52
N GLU A 247 4.07 1.69 16.19
CA GLU A 247 5.09 0.87 16.84
C GLU A 247 4.59 0.25 18.16
N THR A 248 3.57 0.85 18.76
CA THR A 248 3.00 0.41 20.04
C THR A 248 1.49 0.22 19.97
N GLU A 249 0.97 -0.69 20.80
CA GLU A 249 -0.47 -0.88 20.96
C GLU A 249 -1.15 0.37 21.55
N ILE A 250 -0.45 1.12 22.40
CA ILE A 250 -0.96 2.37 22.97
C ILE A 250 -1.23 3.39 21.85
N ALA A 251 -0.31 3.54 20.89
CA ALA A 251 -0.52 4.40 19.73
C ALA A 251 -1.67 3.90 18.85
N ALA A 252 -1.74 2.59 18.58
CA ALA A 252 -2.83 1.99 17.81
C ALA A 252 -4.21 2.20 18.48
N ARG A 253 -4.30 2.05 19.81
CA ARG A 253 -5.53 2.31 20.57
C ARG A 253 -5.92 3.79 20.51
N ALA A 254 -4.97 4.70 20.69
CA ALA A 254 -5.22 6.13 20.56
C ALA A 254 -5.70 6.50 19.14
N ALA A 255 -5.18 5.82 18.11
CA ALA A 255 -5.66 5.98 16.74
C ALA A 255 -7.14 5.60 16.63
N ARG A 256 -7.52 4.41 17.12
CA ARG A 256 -8.90 3.92 17.14
C ARG A 256 -9.84 4.81 17.94
N GLU A 257 -9.45 5.20 19.15
CA GLU A 257 -10.24 6.04 20.06
C GLU A 257 -10.52 7.43 19.47
N GLY A 258 -9.57 7.99 18.74
CA GLY A 258 -9.76 9.24 18.00
C GLY A 258 -10.42 9.07 16.62
N GLY A 259 -10.95 7.89 16.30
CA GLY A 259 -11.63 7.61 15.03
C GLY A 259 -10.72 7.54 13.81
N GLY A 260 -9.41 7.42 14.02
CA GLY A 260 -8.42 7.25 12.96
C GLY A 260 -8.40 5.81 12.42
N ALA A 261 -7.82 5.66 11.22
CA ALA A 261 -7.61 4.38 10.58
C ALA A 261 -6.22 3.82 10.92
N ILE A 262 -6.12 2.51 11.10
CA ILE A 262 -4.88 1.82 11.44
C ILE A 262 -4.45 0.91 10.28
N VAL A 263 -3.23 1.11 9.78
CA VAL A 263 -2.64 0.30 8.71
C VAL A 263 -1.47 -0.50 9.28
N LEU A 264 -1.47 -1.81 9.07
CA LEU A 264 -0.40 -2.69 9.54
C LEU A 264 0.30 -3.38 8.36
N GLY A 265 1.58 -3.71 8.54
CA GLY A 265 2.34 -4.46 7.55
C GLY A 265 1.98 -5.93 7.56
N ALA A 266 1.45 -6.42 6.44
CA ALA A 266 1.21 -7.83 6.21
C ALA A 266 2.47 -8.70 6.43
N PRO A 267 3.71 -8.27 6.08
CA PRO A 267 4.90 -9.06 6.37
C PRO A 267 5.11 -9.30 7.88
N ASN A 268 4.68 -8.37 8.74
CA ASN A 268 4.80 -8.52 10.19
C ASN A 268 3.77 -9.52 10.75
N VAL A 269 2.62 -9.68 10.11
CA VAL A 269 1.67 -10.78 10.39
C VAL A 269 2.29 -12.11 9.95
N VAL A 270 2.85 -12.18 8.74
CA VAL A 270 3.41 -13.42 8.16
C VAL A 270 4.65 -13.90 8.90
N ARG A 271 5.53 -13.01 9.37
CA ARG A 271 6.77 -13.38 10.07
C ARG A 271 6.48 -14.06 11.42
N GLY A 272 5.42 -13.64 12.12
CA GLY A 272 5.09 -14.10 13.47
C GLY A 272 6.07 -13.56 14.52
N GLY A 273 5.54 -13.14 15.66
CA GLY A 273 6.33 -12.68 16.80
C GLY A 273 6.67 -11.17 16.82
N SER A 274 7.16 -10.74 17.98
CA SER A 274 7.53 -9.39 18.38
C SER A 274 9.07 -9.28 18.28
N HIS A 275 9.64 -8.76 17.20
CA HIS A 275 11.10 -8.73 17.05
C HIS A 275 11.82 -7.61 17.83
N SER A 276 11.08 -6.76 18.53
CA SER A 276 11.62 -5.58 19.22
C SER A 276 11.01 -5.31 20.60
N GLY A 277 10.14 -6.20 21.11
CA GLY A 277 9.27 -5.90 22.27
C GLY A 277 7.99 -5.15 21.88
N ASN A 278 7.80 -4.87 20.59
CA ASN A 278 6.59 -4.26 20.03
C ASN A 278 5.47 -5.31 19.90
N VAL A 279 4.21 -4.88 19.99
CA VAL A 279 3.05 -5.79 19.92
C VAL A 279 2.99 -6.50 18.55
N SER A 280 2.61 -7.78 18.57
CA SER A 280 2.43 -8.57 17.35
C SER A 280 1.35 -7.97 16.45
N ALA A 281 1.64 -7.77 15.16
CA ALA A 281 0.65 -7.29 14.19
C ALA A 281 -0.60 -8.18 14.14
N ALA A 282 -0.45 -9.50 14.31
CA ALA A 282 -1.58 -10.42 14.40
C ALA A 282 -2.44 -10.17 15.65
N ALA A 283 -1.82 -9.83 16.78
CA ALA A 283 -2.54 -9.51 18.01
C ALA A 283 -3.32 -8.18 17.88
N LEU A 284 -2.76 -7.18 17.19
CA LEU A 284 -3.48 -5.94 16.89
C LEU A 284 -4.69 -6.20 15.99
N VAL A 285 -4.56 -7.06 14.97
CA VAL A 285 -5.69 -7.46 14.12
C VAL A 285 -6.78 -8.12 14.96
N GLN A 286 -6.43 -9.10 15.80
CA GLN A 286 -7.39 -9.80 16.67
C GLN A 286 -8.05 -8.86 17.69
N ALA A 287 -7.35 -7.81 18.13
CA ALA A 287 -7.89 -6.78 19.01
C ALA A 287 -8.79 -5.75 18.29
N GLY A 288 -9.03 -5.89 16.99
CA GLY A 288 -9.80 -4.93 16.19
C GLY A 288 -9.05 -3.62 15.92
N LEU A 289 -7.73 -3.61 16.09
CA LEU A 289 -6.82 -2.48 15.91
C LEU A 289 -6.14 -2.52 14.53
N CYS A 290 -6.90 -2.86 13.49
CA CYS A 290 -6.43 -2.88 12.11
C CYS A 290 -7.61 -2.62 11.16
N ASP A 291 -7.46 -1.62 10.29
CA ASP A 291 -8.43 -1.28 9.25
C ASP A 291 -7.95 -1.73 7.87
N ALA A 292 -6.63 -1.80 7.64
CA ALA A 292 -6.06 -2.33 6.43
C ALA A 292 -4.70 -2.99 6.65
N LEU A 293 -4.38 -3.98 5.81
CA LEU A 293 -3.06 -4.56 5.70
C LEU A 293 -2.37 -4.04 4.44
N ALA A 294 -1.10 -3.68 4.58
CA ALA A 294 -0.22 -3.18 3.53
C ALA A 294 0.83 -4.23 3.15
N SER A 295 1.19 -4.30 1.88
CA SER A 295 2.25 -5.23 1.45
C SER A 295 3.63 -4.84 1.96
N ASP A 296 3.84 -3.54 2.23
CA ASP A 296 5.13 -2.99 2.62
C ASP A 296 6.19 -3.40 1.56
N TYR A 297 7.30 -3.99 1.97
CA TYR A 297 8.32 -4.45 1.05
C TYR A 297 8.01 -5.79 0.36
N HIS A 298 6.87 -6.47 0.59
CA HIS A 298 6.61 -7.83 0.10
C HIS A 298 5.15 -8.11 -0.33
N TYR A 299 4.82 -7.92 -1.61
CA TYR A 299 3.48 -8.16 -2.20
C TYR A 299 2.79 -9.48 -1.83
N PRO A 300 3.48 -10.65 -1.83
CA PRO A 300 2.83 -11.89 -1.42
C PRO A 300 2.27 -11.89 0.00
N ALA A 301 2.78 -11.03 0.87
CA ALA A 301 2.43 -11.00 2.28
C ALA A 301 0.94 -10.71 2.51
N LEU A 302 0.26 -9.95 1.64
CA LEU A 302 -1.15 -9.60 1.82
C LEU A 302 -2.04 -10.84 1.93
N ARG A 303 -2.06 -11.69 0.88
CA ARG A 303 -2.85 -12.93 0.91
C ARG A 303 -2.32 -13.91 1.97
N GLN A 304 -1.01 -13.97 2.17
CA GLN A 304 -0.40 -14.88 3.15
C GLN A 304 -0.81 -14.51 4.58
N ALA A 305 -0.87 -13.22 4.90
CA ALA A 305 -1.32 -12.71 6.19
C ALA A 305 -2.78 -13.09 6.45
N VAL A 306 -3.67 -12.88 5.47
CA VAL A 306 -5.09 -13.24 5.60
C VAL A 306 -5.27 -14.74 5.79
N LEU A 307 -4.66 -15.57 4.94
CA LEU A 307 -4.77 -17.03 5.05
C LEU A 307 -4.21 -17.54 6.39
N ARG A 308 -3.13 -16.94 6.88
CA ARG A 308 -2.57 -17.25 8.20
C ARG A 308 -3.53 -16.88 9.33
N LEU A 309 -4.09 -15.67 9.33
CA LEU A 309 -5.02 -15.20 10.35
C LEU A 309 -6.30 -16.07 10.41
N VAL A 310 -6.79 -16.52 9.26
CA VAL A 310 -7.91 -17.45 9.16
C VAL A 310 -7.53 -18.82 9.72
N ALA A 311 -6.36 -19.36 9.33
CA ALA A 311 -5.90 -20.67 9.79
C ALA A 311 -5.59 -20.72 11.31
N GLU A 312 -5.09 -19.62 11.88
CA GLU A 312 -4.80 -19.51 13.31
C GLU A 312 -6.06 -19.32 14.18
N GLY A 313 -7.22 -19.06 13.57
CA GLY A 313 -8.49 -18.92 14.29
C GLY A 313 -8.57 -17.61 15.07
N GLY A 314 -8.79 -16.50 14.36
CA GLY A 314 -9.04 -15.18 14.97
C GLY A 314 -9.85 -14.21 14.12
N VAL A 315 -10.00 -14.50 12.83
CA VAL A 315 -10.87 -13.78 11.88
C VAL A 315 -11.44 -14.78 10.88
N THR A 316 -12.62 -14.50 10.33
CA THR A 316 -13.16 -15.24 9.18
C THR A 316 -12.47 -14.84 7.87
N LEU A 317 -12.71 -15.57 6.78
CA LEU A 317 -12.13 -15.25 5.49
C LEU A 317 -12.62 -13.88 4.99
N GLU A 318 -13.91 -13.59 5.14
CA GLU A 318 -14.49 -12.30 4.75
C GLU A 318 -13.93 -11.13 5.57
N GLU A 319 -13.76 -11.31 6.89
CA GLU A 319 -13.15 -10.30 7.76
C GLU A 319 -11.69 -10.03 7.39
N GLY A 320 -10.91 -11.10 7.19
CA GLY A 320 -9.52 -11.01 6.80
C GLY A 320 -9.33 -10.41 5.40
N TRP A 321 -10.12 -10.86 4.42
CA TRP A 321 -10.02 -10.35 3.05
C TRP A 321 -10.46 -8.89 2.94
N ALA A 322 -11.41 -8.45 3.77
CA ALA A 322 -11.80 -7.05 3.85
C ALA A 322 -10.63 -6.13 4.22
N LEU A 323 -9.64 -6.60 4.99
CA LEU A 323 -8.43 -5.83 5.35
C LEU A 323 -7.50 -5.58 4.15
N ILE A 324 -7.58 -6.38 3.08
CA ILE A 324 -6.73 -6.25 1.89
C ILE A 324 -7.52 -5.86 0.64
N SER A 325 -8.81 -5.53 0.77
CA SER A 325 -9.67 -5.21 -0.37
C SER A 325 -10.70 -4.14 -0.02
N ALA A 326 -11.86 -4.51 0.54
CA ALA A 326 -12.97 -3.58 0.80
C ALA A 326 -12.59 -2.38 1.68
N ARG A 327 -11.86 -2.60 2.78
CA ARG A 327 -11.50 -1.54 3.74
C ARG A 327 -10.44 -0.59 3.21
N PRO A 328 -9.29 -1.04 2.65
CA PRO A 328 -8.36 -0.10 2.01
C PRO A 328 -8.99 0.63 0.82
N ALA A 329 -9.87 0.00 0.04
CA ALA A 329 -10.64 0.70 -0.99
C ALA A 329 -11.49 1.85 -0.40
N ALA A 330 -12.22 1.59 0.69
CA ALA A 330 -13.01 2.60 1.38
C ALA A 330 -12.15 3.73 1.97
N LEU A 331 -11.01 3.42 2.58
CA LEU A 331 -10.06 4.41 3.12
C LEU A 331 -9.51 5.33 2.03
N LEU A 332 -9.22 4.78 0.86
CA LEU A 332 -8.77 5.53 -0.32
C LEU A 332 -9.91 6.25 -1.07
N GLY A 333 -11.16 6.09 -0.63
CA GLY A 333 -12.34 6.67 -1.29
C GLY A 333 -12.75 5.97 -2.59
N LEU A 334 -12.22 4.78 -2.87
CA LEU A 334 -12.49 3.96 -4.05
C LEU A 334 -13.75 3.12 -3.84
N ARG A 335 -14.92 3.70 -4.12
CA ARG A 335 -16.24 3.06 -3.87
C ARG A 335 -16.67 2.06 -4.93
N ASP A 336 -15.99 2.04 -6.07
CA ASP A 336 -16.31 1.22 -7.24
C ASP A 336 -15.71 -0.20 -7.18
N ARG A 337 -14.91 -0.54 -6.16
CA ARG A 337 -14.18 -1.80 -6.06
C ARG A 337 -14.13 -2.34 -4.62
N GLY A 338 -13.36 -3.41 -4.43
CA GLY A 338 -13.14 -4.04 -3.12
C GLY A 338 -14.21 -5.03 -2.68
N GLN A 339 -15.27 -5.20 -3.48
CA GLN A 339 -16.36 -6.15 -3.28
C GLN A 339 -16.84 -6.65 -4.64
N LEU A 340 -17.37 -7.88 -4.67
CA LEU A 340 -17.94 -8.46 -5.88
C LEU A 340 -19.46 -8.25 -5.90
N GLU A 341 -19.91 -7.10 -6.39
CA GLU A 341 -21.34 -6.76 -6.50
C GLU A 341 -21.65 -6.19 -7.89
N GLU A 342 -22.89 -6.36 -8.35
CA GLU A 342 -23.33 -5.82 -9.63
C GLU A 342 -23.10 -4.30 -9.74
N GLY A 343 -22.58 -3.85 -10.89
CA GLY A 343 -22.23 -2.47 -11.17
C GLY A 343 -20.85 -2.03 -10.67
N ARG A 344 -20.18 -2.83 -9.82
CA ARG A 344 -18.81 -2.55 -9.39
C ARG A 344 -17.80 -2.95 -10.48
N ARG A 345 -16.62 -2.32 -10.43
CA ARG A 345 -15.47 -2.64 -11.26
C ARG A 345 -15.12 -4.13 -11.14
N ALA A 346 -14.84 -4.77 -12.27
CA ALA A 346 -14.47 -6.18 -12.35
C ALA A 346 -13.00 -6.41 -11.94
N ASP A 347 -12.71 -6.08 -10.69
CA ASP A 347 -11.44 -6.35 -10.01
C ASP A 347 -11.59 -7.63 -9.19
N LEU A 348 -10.98 -8.72 -9.64
CA LEU A 348 -11.10 -10.01 -8.98
C LEU A 348 -9.84 -10.88 -9.06
N VAL A 349 -9.79 -11.83 -8.15
CA VAL A 349 -8.74 -12.84 -8.05
C VAL A 349 -9.39 -14.23 -8.14
N VAL A 350 -8.79 -15.13 -8.92
CA VAL A 350 -9.08 -16.56 -8.85
C VAL A 350 -7.95 -17.24 -8.08
N MET A 351 -8.28 -17.91 -6.97
CA MET A 351 -7.30 -18.50 -6.06
C MET A 351 -7.59 -19.99 -5.83
N GLU A 352 -6.54 -20.80 -5.76
CA GLU A 352 -6.63 -22.21 -5.35
C GLU A 352 -6.69 -22.30 -3.82
N PRO A 353 -7.79 -22.82 -3.22
CA PRO A 353 -8.00 -22.78 -1.77
C PRO A 353 -6.93 -23.53 -0.98
N GLY A 354 -6.53 -24.71 -1.47
CA GLY A 354 -5.61 -25.60 -0.75
C GLY A 354 -4.18 -25.09 -0.66
N THR A 355 -3.76 -24.20 -1.56
CA THR A 355 -2.38 -23.68 -1.63
C THR A 355 -2.29 -22.17 -1.43
N GLY A 356 -3.41 -21.44 -1.54
CA GLY A 356 -3.41 -19.98 -1.56
C GLY A 356 -2.76 -19.40 -2.81
N ARG A 357 -2.57 -20.21 -3.86
CA ARG A 357 -1.95 -19.77 -5.12
C ARG A 357 -2.94 -18.94 -5.93
N ILE A 358 -2.49 -17.77 -6.37
CA ILE A 358 -3.20 -16.95 -7.35
C ILE A 358 -3.09 -17.64 -8.72
N CYS A 359 -4.23 -17.90 -9.34
CA CYS A 359 -4.35 -18.54 -10.65
C CYS A 359 -4.80 -17.58 -11.74
N ALA A 360 -5.56 -16.55 -11.39
CA ALA A 360 -5.85 -15.42 -12.27
C ALA A 360 -6.05 -14.13 -11.47
N THR A 361 -5.79 -13.00 -12.12
CA THR A 361 -6.09 -11.67 -11.61
C THR A 361 -6.65 -10.85 -12.76
N LEU A 362 -7.80 -10.25 -12.51
CA LEU A 362 -8.47 -9.37 -13.45
C LEU A 362 -8.54 -7.99 -12.82
N THR A 363 -8.12 -6.98 -13.57
CA THR A 363 -8.24 -5.58 -13.20
C THR A 363 -9.08 -4.90 -14.26
N ASP A 364 -10.14 -4.21 -13.87
CA ASP A 364 -11.08 -3.58 -14.81
C ASP A 364 -11.65 -4.59 -15.84
N GLY A 365 -11.87 -5.85 -15.45
CA GLY A 365 -12.31 -6.90 -16.38
C GLY A 365 -11.29 -7.26 -17.48
N LYS A 366 -10.04 -6.80 -17.37
CA LYS A 366 -8.90 -7.22 -18.21
C LYS A 366 -8.07 -8.24 -17.43
N VAL A 367 -7.61 -9.29 -18.09
CA VAL A 367 -6.70 -10.28 -17.47
C VAL A 367 -5.31 -9.67 -17.35
N SER A 368 -4.87 -9.38 -16.12
CA SER A 368 -3.52 -8.90 -15.83
C SER A 368 -2.55 -10.05 -15.49
N PHE A 369 -3.08 -11.16 -15.00
CA PHE A 369 -2.33 -12.38 -14.77
C PHE A 369 -3.23 -13.61 -14.91
N MET A 370 -2.70 -14.70 -15.48
CA MET A 370 -3.40 -15.98 -15.56
C MET A 370 -2.41 -17.13 -15.76
N ALA A 371 -2.59 -18.24 -15.04
CA ALA A 371 -1.67 -19.38 -15.10
C ALA A 371 -2.35 -20.72 -14.80
N GLY A 372 -1.72 -21.80 -15.28
CA GLY A 372 -2.11 -23.17 -14.98
C GLY A 372 -3.46 -23.55 -15.60
N GLU A 373 -4.19 -24.43 -14.90
CA GLU A 373 -5.46 -24.97 -15.38
C GLU A 373 -6.53 -23.89 -15.63
N VAL A 374 -6.57 -22.84 -14.80
CA VAL A 374 -7.47 -21.69 -15.03
C VAL A 374 -7.21 -21.07 -16.39
N ALA A 375 -5.95 -20.92 -16.82
CA ALA A 375 -5.63 -20.40 -18.15
C ALA A 375 -6.18 -21.29 -19.28
N ALA A 376 -6.07 -22.62 -19.14
CA ALA A 376 -6.61 -23.55 -20.12
C ALA A 376 -8.15 -23.40 -20.24
N ARG A 377 -8.86 -23.25 -19.11
CA ARG A 377 -10.32 -23.06 -19.09
C ARG A 377 -10.77 -21.74 -19.70
N PHE A 378 -9.96 -20.68 -19.59
CA PHE A 378 -10.24 -19.39 -20.23
C PHE A 378 -9.93 -19.35 -21.73
N VAL A 379 -9.20 -20.32 -22.28
CA VAL A 379 -8.86 -20.41 -23.70
C VAL A 379 -9.71 -21.44 -24.46
N ALA A 380 -10.22 -22.46 -23.76
CA ALA A 380 -11.13 -23.48 -24.29
C ALA A 380 -12.49 -22.90 -24.74
#